data_AF-A0A410TLG5-F1
#
_entry.id   AF-A0A410TLG5-F1
#
_cell.length_a   1.000
_cell.length_b   1.000
_cell.length_c   1.000
_cell.angle_alpha   90.00
_cell.angle_beta   90.00
_cell.angle_gamma   90.00
#
_symmetry.space_group_name_H-M   'P 1'
#
loop_
_entity.id
_entity.type
_entity.pdbx_description
1 polymer ?
#
loop_
_entity_poly.entity_id
_entity_poly.type
_entity_poly.pdbx_seq_one_letter_code
_entity_poly.pdbx_strand_id
1 'polypeptide(L)'
;MPRGAITDWVDLLEEQARARGVNFERNPRQYFNFRLGGETGIIGKVRISEEQKREYEDHGREFIWHRYNREKELTQQNISEEVVNVTLDVWDNGQFAPDDDHFIFVREALVTEETHSQGDQRIEVLDNGRYGGPLSESIDDWDDIFQRTVTAGSADNDPSSAVPHDNSGGEESDTSGNRVSRAQDRVEISQSFKNEVRDRFNNKCALTGIEGDEYSYLLTVSHILDRADREDIAEDHGNVVLLNRTHHFAFDNGLWTFDKGGRIWIKPEYNPASDIMRDSLLDRDGEIIPHLRDAEVNPEYLNEHNSSLSWWPVE
;
A
#
# COMPACT_ATOMS: atom_id res chain seq x y z
N MET A 1 34.02 5.17 16.67
CA MET A 1 33.47 5.65 15.38
C MET A 1 32.31 6.56 15.71
N PRO A 2 32.09 7.66 14.99
CA PRO A 2 30.86 8.45 15.16
C PRO A 2 29.65 7.53 15.02
N ARG A 3 28.63 7.74 15.88
CA ARG A 3 27.36 7.02 15.80
C ARG A 3 26.63 7.57 14.59
N GLY A 4 26.18 6.72 13.68
CA GLY A 4 25.49 7.20 12.47
C GLY A 4 24.12 7.81 12.80
N ALA A 5 23.61 8.69 11.93
CA ALA A 5 22.39 9.47 12.13
C ALA A 5 21.17 8.63 12.58
N ILE A 6 20.97 7.44 12.02
CA ILE A 6 19.90 6.51 12.45
C ILE A 6 20.03 6.15 13.94
N THR A 7 21.25 5.87 14.41
CA THR A 7 21.48 5.50 15.81
C THR A 7 21.14 6.66 16.74
N ASP A 8 21.56 7.87 16.38
CA ASP A 8 21.31 9.06 17.19
C ASP A 8 19.82 9.40 17.25
N TRP A 9 19.12 9.37 16.11
CA TRP A 9 17.68 9.59 16.07
C TRP A 9 16.89 8.52 16.84
N VAL A 10 17.28 7.24 16.75
CA VAL A 10 16.63 6.15 17.50
C VAL A 10 16.86 6.29 19.01
N ASP A 11 18.05 6.75 19.43
CA ASP A 11 18.34 7.03 20.84
C ASP A 11 17.46 8.21 21.35
N LEU A 12 17.28 9.26 20.54
CA LEU A 12 16.35 10.36 20.84
C LEU A 12 14.89 9.87 20.95
N LEU A 13 14.44 9.03 20.01
CA LEU A 13 13.10 8.45 20.04
C LEU A 13 12.87 7.65 21.34
N GLU A 14 13.85 6.86 21.78
CA GLU A 14 13.78 6.12 23.04
C GLU A 14 13.64 7.06 24.25
N GLU A 15 14.39 8.16 24.28
CA GLU A 15 14.27 9.17 25.34
C GLU A 15 12.88 9.83 25.35
N GLN A 16 12.35 10.18 24.17
CA GLN A 16 11.00 10.75 24.04
C GLN A 16 9.91 9.75 24.47
N ALA A 17 10.08 8.46 24.14
CA ALA A 17 9.17 7.40 24.55
C ALA A 17 9.18 7.22 26.08
N ARG A 18 10.37 7.19 26.68
CA ARG A 18 10.56 7.10 28.13
C ARG A 18 9.91 8.26 28.86
N ALA A 19 10.08 9.48 28.36
CA ALA A 19 9.47 10.69 28.91
C ALA A 19 7.93 10.64 28.87
N ARG A 20 7.36 9.97 27.87
CA ARG A 20 5.91 9.81 27.66
C ARG A 20 5.34 8.51 28.26
N GLY A 21 6.18 7.66 28.86
CA GLY A 21 5.75 6.37 29.41
C GLY A 21 5.31 5.34 28.36
N VAL A 22 5.79 5.47 27.12
CA VAL A 22 5.48 4.56 26.02
C VAL A 22 6.54 3.47 25.95
N ASN A 23 6.12 2.21 25.79
CA ASN A 23 7.04 1.09 25.61
C ASN A 23 7.85 1.25 24.32
N PHE A 24 9.15 0.98 24.38
CA PHE A 24 10.06 1.07 23.24
C PHE A 24 10.90 -0.21 23.13
N GLU A 25 11.02 -0.74 21.92
CA GLU A 25 11.87 -1.88 21.60
C GLU A 25 12.80 -1.51 20.43
N ARG A 26 14.10 -1.76 20.59
CA ARG A 26 15.10 -1.49 19.56
C ARG A 26 15.31 -2.72 18.67
N ASN A 27 15.31 -2.50 17.36
CA ASN A 27 15.49 -3.54 16.33
C ASN A 27 14.58 -4.76 16.51
N PRO A 28 13.24 -4.58 16.58
CA PRO A 28 12.30 -5.66 16.87
C PRO A 28 12.27 -6.77 15.81
N ARG A 29 12.66 -6.44 14.57
CA ARG A 29 12.68 -7.36 13.42
C ARG A 29 13.88 -7.07 12.53
N GLN A 30 14.28 -8.05 11.73
CA GLN A 30 15.29 -7.86 10.69
C GLN A 30 14.82 -6.70 9.80
N TYR A 31 15.64 -5.65 9.68
CA TYR A 31 15.41 -4.42 8.90
C TYR A 31 14.54 -3.30 9.52
N PHE A 32 13.91 -3.52 10.68
CA PHE A 32 13.17 -2.47 11.39
C PHE A 32 13.97 -1.98 12.58
N ASN A 33 13.90 -0.69 12.87
CA ASN A 33 14.77 -0.04 13.84
C ASN A 33 14.12 0.09 15.21
N PHE A 34 12.79 0.22 15.27
CA PHE A 34 12.07 0.38 16.53
C PHE A 34 10.67 -0.24 16.50
N ARG A 35 10.16 -0.58 17.70
CA ARG A 35 8.73 -0.73 17.99
C ARG A 35 8.37 0.25 19.10
N LEU A 36 7.23 0.91 18.98
CA LEU A 36 6.65 1.73 20.04
C LEU A 36 5.28 1.16 20.44
N GLY A 37 4.99 1.11 21.73
CA GLY A 37 3.74 0.58 22.26
C GLY A 37 3.75 -0.94 22.48
N GLY A 38 2.54 -1.51 22.63
CA GLY A 38 2.29 -2.93 22.91
C GLY A 38 2.15 -3.78 21.64
N GLU A 39 1.28 -4.79 21.71
CA GLU A 39 1.01 -5.72 20.58
C GLU A 39 0.32 -5.04 19.39
N THR A 40 -0.38 -3.95 19.60
CA THR A 40 -1.04 -3.13 18.56
C THR A 40 -0.28 -1.81 18.29
N GLY A 41 1.00 -1.77 18.63
CA GLY A 41 1.82 -0.56 18.55
C GLY A 41 2.19 -0.14 17.12
N ILE A 42 3.29 0.58 16.98
CA ILE A 42 3.87 0.89 15.66
C ILE A 42 5.23 0.22 15.53
N ILE A 43 5.55 -0.27 14.34
CA ILE A 43 6.87 -0.80 13.98
C ILE A 43 7.47 0.04 12.85
N GLY A 44 8.64 0.59 13.11
CA GLY A 44 9.22 1.64 12.28
C GLY A 44 10.58 1.30 11.72
N LYS A 45 10.78 1.71 10.46
CA LYS A 45 12.09 1.70 9.81
C LYS A 45 12.58 3.12 9.58
N VAL A 46 13.83 3.39 9.95
CA VAL A 46 14.47 4.68 9.79
C VAL A 46 15.38 4.65 8.55
N ARG A 47 15.30 5.68 7.74
CA ARG A 47 16.08 5.87 6.51
C ARG A 47 16.79 7.20 6.55
N ILE A 48 17.85 7.33 5.76
CA ILE A 48 18.63 8.55 5.64
C ILE A 48 18.51 9.06 4.20
N SER A 49 18.33 10.36 4.08
CA SER A 49 18.48 11.13 2.84
C SER A 49 19.56 12.17 3.05
N GLU A 50 20.78 11.87 2.60
CA GLU A 50 21.94 12.78 2.70
C GLU A 50 21.82 13.90 1.67
N GLU A 51 21.69 15.15 2.11
CA GLU A 51 21.58 16.33 1.25
C GLU A 51 22.73 16.42 0.25
N GLN A 52 23.98 16.19 0.71
CA GLN A 52 25.16 16.23 -0.15
C GLN A 52 25.16 15.21 -1.30
N LYS A 53 24.30 14.20 -1.25
CA LYS A 53 24.22 13.12 -2.24
C LYS A 53 22.89 13.12 -3.01
N ARG A 54 22.07 14.17 -2.87
CA ARG A 54 20.86 14.35 -3.66
C ARG A 54 21.24 14.76 -5.07
N GLU A 55 21.34 13.78 -5.97
CA GLU A 55 21.61 14.03 -7.39
C GLU A 55 20.31 14.20 -8.22
N TYR A 56 19.17 14.35 -7.57
CA TYR A 56 17.85 14.25 -8.21
C TYR A 56 17.17 15.62 -8.30
N GLU A 57 17.66 16.46 -9.21
CA GLU A 57 17.00 17.70 -9.59
C GLU A 57 16.08 17.49 -10.80
N ASP A 58 14.82 17.91 -10.70
CA ASP A 58 13.87 17.93 -11.82
C ASP A 58 13.34 19.36 -12.01
N HIS A 59 13.84 20.02 -13.06
CA HIS A 59 13.55 21.43 -13.38
C HIS A 59 13.92 22.41 -12.23
N GLY A 60 15.02 22.15 -11.52
CA GLY A 60 15.49 22.98 -10.40
C GLY A 60 14.75 22.75 -9.09
N ARG A 61 14.05 21.62 -8.96
CA ARG A 61 13.40 21.17 -7.73
C ARG A 61 14.09 19.92 -7.22
N GLU A 62 14.28 19.83 -5.91
CA GLU A 62 14.98 18.72 -5.25
C GLU A 62 14.00 17.68 -4.73
N PHE A 63 14.42 16.41 -4.71
CA PHE A 63 13.58 15.29 -4.30
C PHE A 63 14.32 14.26 -3.45
N ILE A 64 13.64 13.75 -2.44
CA ILE A 64 14.02 12.53 -1.71
C ILE A 64 13.30 11.34 -2.35
N TRP A 65 14.05 10.28 -2.63
CA TRP A 65 13.52 9.06 -3.23
C TRP A 65 13.68 7.86 -2.31
N HIS A 66 12.58 7.17 -2.04
CA HIS A 66 12.58 5.99 -1.17
C HIS A 66 11.77 4.83 -1.72
N ARG A 67 12.30 3.62 -1.52
CA ARG A 67 11.65 2.35 -1.86
C ARG A 67 11.12 1.68 -0.62
N TYR A 68 9.82 1.42 -0.53
CA TYR A 68 9.17 0.90 0.67
C TYR A 68 8.83 -0.59 0.60
N ASN A 69 9.58 -1.37 -0.18
CA ASN A 69 9.26 -2.78 -0.41
C ASN A 69 9.15 -3.59 0.89
N ARG A 70 10.01 -3.33 1.88
CA ARG A 70 10.02 -4.07 3.16
C ARG A 70 8.86 -3.67 4.07
N GLU A 71 8.53 -2.39 4.08
CA GLU A 71 7.40 -1.85 4.81
C GLU A 71 6.09 -2.39 4.22
N LYS A 72 5.96 -2.36 2.89
CA LYS A 72 4.83 -2.96 2.17
C LYS A 72 4.71 -4.47 2.39
N GLU A 73 5.82 -5.21 2.37
CA GLU A 73 5.85 -6.64 2.68
C GLU A 73 5.34 -6.92 4.09
N LEU A 74 5.69 -6.08 5.07
CA LEU A 74 5.30 -6.26 6.45
C LEU A 74 3.84 -5.89 6.70
N THR A 75 3.36 -4.79 6.13
CA THR A 75 1.92 -4.43 6.08
C THR A 75 1.07 -5.58 5.53
N GLN A 76 1.55 -6.25 4.49
CA GLN A 76 0.84 -7.37 3.87
C GLN A 76 0.82 -8.65 4.71
N GLN A 77 1.63 -8.74 5.76
CA GLN A 77 1.64 -9.87 6.70
C GLN A 77 0.53 -9.77 7.75
N ASN A 78 -0.33 -8.75 7.69
CA ASN A 78 -1.44 -8.51 8.62
C ASN A 78 -1.00 -8.54 10.07
N ILE A 79 0.13 -7.89 10.34
CA ILE A 79 0.61 -7.72 11.70
C ILE A 79 -0.28 -6.70 12.41
N SER A 80 -0.44 -6.85 13.72
CA SER A 80 -1.28 -5.95 14.51
C SER A 80 -0.64 -4.58 14.73
N GLU A 81 0.67 -4.46 14.47
CA GLU A 81 1.38 -3.18 14.53
C GLU A 81 1.25 -2.38 13.22
N GLU A 82 1.03 -1.06 13.32
CA GLU A 82 1.09 -0.16 12.16
C GLU A 82 2.54 -0.08 11.64
N VAL A 83 2.72 -0.22 10.32
CA VAL A 83 4.05 -0.15 9.71
C VAL A 83 4.34 1.26 9.24
N VAL A 84 5.37 1.86 9.83
CA VAL A 84 5.74 3.26 9.55
C VAL A 84 7.16 3.37 9.04
N ASN A 85 7.44 4.48 8.36
CA ASN A 85 8.79 4.85 7.99
C ASN A 85 9.13 6.24 8.53
N VAL A 86 10.38 6.42 8.93
CA VAL A 86 10.95 7.71 9.30
C VAL A 86 12.08 8.00 8.33
N THR A 87 11.99 9.13 7.65
CA THR A 87 13.06 9.61 6.76
C THR A 87 13.80 10.73 7.45
N LEU A 88 15.10 10.55 7.69
CA LEU A 88 15.98 11.58 8.21
C LEU A 88 16.51 12.39 7.02
N ASP A 89 16.14 13.66 6.97
CA ASP A 89 16.79 14.66 6.14
C ASP A 89 17.99 15.19 6.92
N VAL A 90 19.18 14.79 6.48
CA VAL A 90 20.44 15.14 7.13
C VAL A 90 21.43 15.67 6.11
N TRP A 91 22.33 16.53 6.58
CA TRP A 91 23.45 16.98 5.76
C TRP A 91 24.38 15.81 5.35
N ASP A 92 24.73 14.95 6.31
CA ASP A 92 25.52 13.74 6.10
C ASP A 92 25.07 12.59 7.03
N ASN A 93 25.39 11.34 6.69
CA ASN A 93 24.92 10.18 7.47
C ASN A 93 25.64 9.95 8.82
N GLY A 94 26.57 10.82 9.18
CA GLY A 94 27.49 10.66 10.29
C GLY A 94 26.92 11.04 11.65
N GLN A 95 25.89 11.87 11.72
CA GLN A 95 25.19 12.25 12.95
C GLN A 95 23.76 12.75 12.65
N PHE A 96 22.87 12.73 13.65
CA PHE A 96 21.59 13.43 13.60
C PHE A 96 21.54 14.50 14.69
N ALA A 97 21.37 15.76 14.29
CA ALA A 97 21.31 16.93 15.16
C ALA A 97 19.90 17.53 15.09
N PRO A 98 19.03 17.37 16.11
CA PRO A 98 17.63 17.80 16.04
C PRO A 98 17.40 19.32 15.90
N ASP A 99 18.45 20.13 16.08
CA ASP A 99 18.39 21.58 15.86
C ASP A 99 18.68 21.97 14.39
N ASP A 100 19.32 21.08 13.63
CA ASP A 100 19.83 21.34 12.28
C ASP A 100 19.26 20.36 11.21
N ASP A 101 18.91 19.14 11.63
CA ASP A 101 18.39 18.05 10.81
C ASP A 101 16.90 17.83 11.10
N HIS A 102 16.20 17.30 10.11
CA HIS A 102 14.75 17.09 10.17
C HIS A 102 14.40 15.62 10.00
N PHE A 103 13.28 15.19 10.57
CA PHE A 103 12.68 13.90 10.21
C PHE A 103 11.28 14.04 9.66
N ILE A 104 10.96 13.17 8.71
CA ILE A 104 9.66 13.07 8.06
C ILE A 104 9.04 11.75 8.49
N PHE A 105 7.88 11.82 9.12
CA PHE A 105 7.13 10.63 9.52
C PHE A 105 6.17 10.20 8.39
N VAL A 106 6.46 9.06 7.78
CA VAL A 106 5.69 8.51 6.65
C VAL A 106 4.81 7.36 7.16
N ARG A 107 3.51 7.60 7.16
CA ARG A 107 2.47 6.69 7.66
C ARG A 107 2.21 5.53 6.68
N GLU A 108 1.61 4.45 7.18
CA GLU A 108 1.33 3.26 6.40
C GLU A 108 0.47 3.53 5.14
N ALA A 109 -0.53 4.42 5.25
CA ALA A 109 -1.34 4.85 4.11
C ALA A 109 -0.47 5.50 3.01
N LEU A 110 0.45 6.39 3.38
CA LEU A 110 1.36 7.02 2.43
C LEU A 110 2.38 6.02 1.88
N VAL A 111 2.89 5.12 2.71
CA VAL A 111 3.75 4.01 2.27
C VAL A 111 3.06 3.14 1.20
N THR A 112 1.74 2.96 1.29
CA THR A 112 0.97 2.05 0.43
C THR A 112 0.34 2.70 -0.79
N GLU A 113 -0.11 3.96 -0.71
CA GLU A 113 -0.93 4.64 -1.72
C GLU A 113 -0.13 5.48 -2.73
N GLU A 114 0.98 6.12 -2.34
CA GLU A 114 1.67 7.14 -3.17
C GLU A 114 2.86 6.64 -4.00
N THR A 115 2.85 5.41 -4.53
CA THR A 115 4.01 4.95 -5.30
C THR A 115 4.00 5.39 -6.75
N HIS A 116 5.09 6.06 -7.19
CA HIS A 116 5.42 6.18 -8.60
C HIS A 116 5.53 4.77 -9.24
N SER A 117 5.49 4.70 -10.57
CA SER A 117 5.37 3.48 -11.41
C SER A 117 6.37 2.33 -11.14
N GLN A 118 7.31 2.49 -10.21
CA GLN A 118 8.33 1.51 -9.80
C GLN A 118 8.25 1.13 -8.30
N GLY A 119 7.27 1.65 -7.54
CA GLY A 119 7.20 1.41 -6.08
C GLY A 119 7.98 2.44 -5.24
N ASP A 120 8.45 3.52 -5.87
CA ASP A 120 9.27 4.56 -5.26
C ASP A 120 8.37 5.73 -4.83
N GLN A 121 8.57 6.27 -3.62
CA GLN A 121 7.98 7.55 -3.22
C GLN A 121 8.92 8.68 -3.61
N ARG A 122 8.33 9.79 -4.04
CA ARG A 122 9.01 11.03 -4.38
C ARG A 122 8.55 12.09 -3.39
N ILE A 123 9.44 12.54 -2.52
CA ILE A 123 9.17 13.62 -1.57
C ILE A 123 9.83 14.88 -2.12
N GLU A 124 9.05 15.91 -2.45
CA GLU A 124 9.58 17.19 -2.91
C GLU A 124 10.19 17.96 -1.74
N VAL A 125 11.41 18.47 -1.92
CA VAL A 125 12.09 19.34 -0.95
C VAL A 125 11.91 20.78 -1.44
N LEU A 126 11.22 21.60 -0.64
CA LEU A 126 10.93 23.00 -0.97
C LEU A 126 11.99 23.95 -0.38
N ASP A 127 12.46 23.63 0.83
CA ASP A 127 13.48 24.36 1.58
C ASP A 127 13.96 23.48 2.75
N ASN A 128 14.95 23.95 3.53
CA ASN A 128 15.37 23.25 4.74
C ASN A 128 14.18 23.05 5.71
N GLY A 129 13.89 21.79 6.05
CA GLY A 129 12.76 21.42 6.90
C GLY A 129 11.38 21.68 6.28
N ARG A 130 11.30 21.91 4.95
CA ARG A 130 10.03 22.15 4.25
C ARG A 130 9.90 21.22 3.07
N TYR A 131 8.88 20.36 3.11
CA TYR A 131 8.60 19.39 2.05
C TYR A 131 7.24 19.64 1.40
N GLY A 132 7.08 19.20 0.16
CA GLY A 132 5.83 19.30 -0.59
C GLY A 132 4.88 18.13 -0.34
N GLY A 133 3.61 18.34 -0.67
CA GLY A 133 2.56 17.31 -0.60
C GLY A 133 2.11 16.99 0.84
N PRO A 134 1.45 15.84 1.06
CA PRO A 134 0.85 15.47 2.34
C PRO A 134 1.85 15.26 3.48
N LEU A 135 3.15 15.19 3.17
CA LEU A 135 4.24 15.01 4.13
C LEU A 135 4.62 16.30 4.86
N SER A 136 4.15 17.47 4.39
CA SER A 136 4.44 18.76 5.03
C SER A 136 3.89 18.89 6.46
N GLU A 137 2.89 18.06 6.80
CA GLU A 137 2.21 18.07 8.10
C GLU A 137 2.84 17.12 9.13
N SER A 138 3.87 16.36 8.76
CA SER A 138 4.46 15.30 9.62
C SER A 138 5.97 15.44 9.78
N ILE A 139 6.44 16.69 9.78
CA ILE A 139 7.86 17.07 9.92
C ILE A 139 8.12 17.39 11.38
N ASP A 140 9.11 16.73 11.97
CA ASP A 140 9.52 16.90 13.37
C ASP A 140 8.39 16.76 14.40
N ASP A 141 7.28 16.14 13.99
CA ASP A 141 6.09 15.97 14.81
C ASP A 141 6.22 14.69 15.63
N TRP A 142 6.91 14.82 16.77
CA TRP A 142 7.00 13.74 17.74
C TRP A 142 5.62 13.34 18.29
N ASP A 143 4.68 14.28 18.40
CA ASP A 143 3.38 14.00 19.02
C ASP A 143 2.52 13.12 18.09
N ASP A 144 2.60 13.28 16.76
CA ASP A 144 1.96 12.37 15.79
C ASP A 144 2.48 10.92 15.93
N ILE A 145 3.79 10.73 16.15
CA ILE A 145 4.38 9.41 16.38
C ILE A 145 3.76 8.76 17.64
N PHE A 146 3.60 9.53 18.72
CA PHE A 146 3.15 8.99 20.00
C PHE A 146 1.63 8.90 20.15
N GLN A 147 0.84 9.78 19.53
CA GLN A 147 -0.63 9.76 19.62
C GLN A 147 -1.20 8.42 19.12
N ARG A 148 -0.57 7.81 18.11
CA ARG A 148 -0.97 6.52 17.54
C ARG A 148 -0.79 5.34 18.48
N THR A 149 0.23 5.41 19.34
CA THR A 149 0.45 4.37 20.37
C THR A 149 -0.62 4.37 21.46
N VAL A 150 -1.32 5.50 21.64
CA VAL A 150 -2.43 5.67 22.59
C VAL A 150 -3.75 5.23 21.96
N THR A 151 -4.02 5.58 20.69
CA THR A 151 -5.25 5.18 19.98
C THR A 151 -5.35 3.67 19.78
N ALA A 152 -4.22 2.98 19.58
CA ALA A 152 -4.21 1.52 19.43
C ALA A 152 -4.46 0.74 20.75
N GLY A 153 -4.52 1.42 21.89
CA GLY A 153 -4.77 0.84 23.22
C GLY A 153 -6.07 1.29 23.88
N SER A 154 -6.95 2.03 23.21
CA SER A 154 -8.19 2.54 23.80
C SER A 154 -9.34 2.51 22.79
N ALA A 155 -9.91 1.32 22.59
CA ALA A 155 -11.28 1.19 22.11
C ALA A 155 -12.22 1.17 23.33
N ASP A 156 -12.64 2.34 23.79
CA ASP A 156 -13.94 2.56 24.47
C ASP A 156 -14.11 4.05 24.82
N ASN A 157 -14.97 4.72 24.05
CA ASN A 157 -15.89 5.82 24.38
C ASN A 157 -15.96 6.90 23.28
N ASP A 158 -17.09 6.92 22.59
CA ASP A 158 -17.69 8.13 21.99
C ASP A 158 -18.55 8.82 23.09
N PRO A 159 -18.64 10.17 23.15
CA PRO A 159 -19.77 10.82 22.48
C PRO A 159 -19.48 12.22 21.88
N SER A 160 -19.86 12.40 20.61
CA SER A 160 -20.80 13.41 20.06
C SER A 160 -20.54 14.94 20.18
N SER A 161 -20.50 15.56 18.99
CA SER A 161 -21.12 16.85 18.55
C SER A 161 -20.55 18.22 18.98
N ALA A 162 -20.20 19.05 17.96
CA ALA A 162 -20.92 20.29 17.60
C ALA A 162 -20.30 21.00 16.38
N VAL A 163 -21.14 21.55 15.49
CA VAL A 163 -20.82 22.57 14.45
C VAL A 163 -21.53 23.87 14.86
N PRO A 164 -21.05 25.11 14.55
CA PRO A 164 -21.47 25.79 13.30
C PRO A 164 -20.57 26.93 12.70
N HIS A 165 -20.67 27.12 11.36
CA HIS A 165 -20.67 28.37 10.51
C HIS A 165 -19.43 29.33 10.49
N ASP A 166 -19.03 30.08 9.44
CA ASP A 166 -19.62 30.53 8.14
C ASP A 166 -18.53 31.04 7.13
N ASN A 167 -18.94 31.11 5.85
CA ASN A 167 -18.42 31.70 4.59
C ASN A 167 -17.21 32.66 4.49
N SER A 168 -16.46 32.53 3.38
CA SER A 168 -16.13 33.62 2.41
C SER A 168 -15.49 33.06 1.13
N GLY A 169 -16.02 33.42 -0.04
CA GLY A 169 -15.61 32.91 -1.36
C GLY A 169 -14.44 33.65 -2.03
N GLY A 170 -13.81 32.95 -2.96
CA GLY A 170 -12.86 33.46 -3.96
C GLY A 170 -12.62 32.37 -5.02
N GLU A 171 -12.88 32.68 -6.28
CA GLU A 171 -12.64 31.79 -7.42
C GLU A 171 -11.12 31.66 -7.66
N GLU A 172 -10.52 30.57 -7.18
CA GLU A 172 -9.20 30.08 -7.58
C GLU A 172 -9.37 28.67 -8.17
N SER A 173 -8.55 28.32 -9.16
CA SER A 173 -8.62 27.02 -9.84
C SER A 173 -8.37 25.89 -8.85
N ASP A 174 -9.45 25.20 -8.50
CA ASP A 174 -9.48 24.10 -7.53
C ASP A 174 -8.62 22.91 -8.00
N THR A 175 -7.38 22.86 -7.52
CA THR A 175 -6.53 21.64 -7.49
C THR A 175 -6.54 20.99 -6.12
N SER A 176 -7.46 21.40 -5.23
CA SER A 176 -7.57 20.85 -3.89
C SER A 176 -8.29 19.51 -3.98
N GLY A 177 -7.55 18.44 -3.72
CA GLY A 177 -8.16 17.13 -3.55
C GLY A 177 -9.13 17.18 -2.38
N ASN A 178 -10.39 16.84 -2.61
CA ASN A 178 -11.36 16.75 -1.52
C ASN A 178 -11.01 15.55 -0.62
N ARG A 179 -10.91 15.81 0.68
CA ARG A 179 -10.73 14.76 1.70
C ARG A 179 -12.05 14.00 1.85
N VAL A 180 -12.15 12.84 1.22
CA VAL A 180 -13.27 11.91 1.43
C VAL A 180 -12.81 10.85 2.43
N SER A 181 -13.11 11.05 3.71
CA SER A 181 -12.99 9.98 4.69
C SER A 181 -14.21 9.08 4.56
N ARG A 182 -14.07 7.96 3.84
CA ARG A 182 -15.05 6.88 3.88
C ARG A 182 -14.55 5.86 4.90
N ALA A 183 -15.25 5.74 6.03
CA ALA A 183 -15.15 4.53 6.82
C ALA A 183 -15.63 3.40 5.92
N GLN A 184 -14.70 2.64 5.34
CA GLN A 184 -15.02 1.44 4.61
C GLN A 184 -14.99 0.31 5.64
N ASP A 185 -16.14 -0.29 5.91
CA ASP A 185 -16.21 -1.63 6.47
C ASP A 185 -15.48 -2.54 5.46
N ARG A 186 -14.21 -2.85 5.74
CA ARG A 186 -13.41 -3.71 4.86
C ARG A 186 -13.65 -5.15 5.28
N VAL A 187 -14.26 -5.91 4.39
CA VAL A 187 -14.32 -7.37 4.54
C VAL A 187 -12.91 -7.93 4.37
N GLU A 188 -12.37 -8.47 5.45
CA GLU A 188 -11.09 -9.20 5.46
C GLU A 188 -11.32 -10.69 5.22
N ILE A 189 -10.43 -11.31 4.45
CA ILE A 189 -10.40 -12.76 4.27
C ILE A 189 -9.26 -13.37 5.08
N SER A 190 -9.51 -14.52 5.68
CA SER A 190 -8.61 -15.29 6.51
C SER A 190 -7.38 -15.79 5.75
N GLN A 191 -6.29 -16.01 6.48
CA GLN A 191 -5.07 -16.59 5.92
C GLN A 191 -5.26 -18.05 5.51
N SER A 192 -6.16 -18.80 6.18
CA SER A 192 -6.54 -20.16 5.79
C SER A 192 -7.15 -20.17 4.39
N PHE A 193 -8.13 -19.30 4.13
CA PHE A 193 -8.74 -19.17 2.82
C PHE A 193 -7.71 -18.82 1.74
N LYS A 194 -6.82 -17.86 2.00
CA LYS A 194 -5.75 -17.49 1.05
C LYS A 194 -4.83 -18.67 0.70
N ASN A 195 -4.51 -19.51 1.69
CA ASN A 195 -3.66 -20.68 1.49
C ASN A 195 -4.40 -21.78 0.71
N GLU A 196 -5.67 -22.03 1.03
CA GLU A 196 -6.51 -22.99 0.30
C GLU A 196 -6.68 -22.61 -1.17
N VAL A 197 -6.90 -21.32 -1.46
CA VAL A 197 -6.95 -20.80 -2.84
C VAL A 197 -5.61 -20.99 -3.54
N ARG A 198 -4.49 -20.69 -2.87
CA ARG A 198 -3.15 -20.90 -3.43
C ARG A 198 -2.91 -22.36 -3.79
N ASP A 199 -3.26 -23.29 -2.90
CA ASP A 199 -3.10 -24.72 -3.12
C ASP A 199 -3.95 -25.21 -4.29
N ARG A 200 -5.20 -24.73 -4.39
CA ARG A 200 -6.12 -25.03 -5.50
C ARG A 200 -5.59 -24.61 -6.86
N PHE A 201 -4.86 -23.50 -6.92
CA PHE A 201 -4.18 -23.02 -8.13
C PHE A 201 -2.73 -23.50 -8.25
N ASN A 202 -2.27 -24.45 -7.41
CA ASN A 202 -0.88 -24.94 -7.38
C ASN A 202 0.17 -23.81 -7.31
N ASN A 203 -0.12 -22.74 -6.56
CA ASN A 203 0.71 -21.52 -6.48
C ASN A 203 1.08 -20.95 -7.86
N LYS A 204 0.13 -20.98 -8.79
CA LYS A 204 0.31 -20.52 -10.17
C LYS A 204 -0.71 -19.45 -10.53
N CYS A 205 -0.24 -18.36 -11.12
CA CYS A 205 -1.11 -17.36 -11.72
C CYS A 205 -1.99 -18.02 -12.79
N ALA A 206 -3.31 -17.93 -12.64
CA ALA A 206 -4.28 -18.52 -13.56
C ALA A 206 -4.09 -18.02 -14.99
N LEU A 207 -3.78 -16.73 -15.15
CA LEU A 207 -3.52 -16.14 -16.46
C LEU A 207 -2.12 -16.49 -16.96
N THR A 208 -1.08 -15.92 -16.36
CA THR A 208 0.30 -15.95 -16.91
C THR A 208 1.06 -17.24 -16.67
N GLY A 209 0.58 -18.09 -15.76
CA GLY A 209 1.30 -19.30 -15.38
C GLY A 209 2.56 -19.08 -14.54
N ILE A 210 2.82 -17.85 -14.07
CA ILE A 210 3.92 -17.58 -13.12
C ILE A 210 3.69 -18.45 -11.88
N GLU A 211 4.70 -19.25 -11.54
CA GLU A 211 4.69 -20.24 -10.48
C GLU A 211 6.06 -20.33 -9.80
N GLY A 212 6.11 -20.91 -8.61
CA GLY A 212 7.33 -21.13 -7.85
C GLY A 212 7.39 -20.29 -6.57
N ASP A 213 8.01 -20.86 -5.53
CA ASP A 213 8.08 -20.25 -4.19
C ASP A 213 8.68 -18.84 -4.23
N GLU A 214 9.63 -18.61 -5.13
CA GLU A 214 10.31 -17.34 -5.39
C GLU A 214 9.45 -16.26 -6.09
N TYR A 215 8.25 -16.60 -6.56
CA TYR A 215 7.31 -15.63 -7.15
C TYR A 215 5.96 -15.61 -6.42
N SER A 216 5.82 -16.37 -5.34
CA SER A 216 4.60 -16.44 -4.52
C SER A 216 4.11 -15.06 -4.02
N TYR A 217 5.02 -14.11 -3.79
CA TYR A 217 4.71 -12.73 -3.39
C TYR A 217 4.08 -11.87 -4.50
N LEU A 218 4.23 -12.30 -5.77
CA LEU A 218 3.57 -11.67 -6.91
C LEU A 218 2.13 -12.12 -7.04
N LEU A 219 1.75 -13.25 -6.44
CA LEU A 219 0.42 -13.84 -6.51
C LEU A 219 -0.51 -13.27 -5.44
N THR A 220 -1.75 -13.04 -5.83
CA THR A 220 -2.80 -12.48 -4.99
C THR A 220 -4.13 -13.16 -5.29
N VAL A 221 -4.97 -13.26 -4.26
CA VAL A 221 -6.34 -13.76 -4.38
C VAL A 221 -7.18 -12.61 -4.93
N SER A 222 -7.71 -12.80 -6.13
CA SER A 222 -8.51 -11.81 -6.84
C SER A 222 -9.96 -12.24 -6.85
N HIS A 223 -10.84 -11.39 -6.32
CA HIS A 223 -12.27 -11.62 -6.28
C HIS A 223 -12.90 -11.39 -7.66
N ILE A 224 -13.85 -12.22 -8.05
CA ILE A 224 -14.62 -12.06 -9.29
C ILE A 224 -15.74 -11.04 -9.07
N LEU A 225 -16.50 -11.23 -7.99
CA LEU A 225 -17.45 -10.27 -7.45
C LEU A 225 -16.85 -9.61 -6.21
N ASP A 226 -16.91 -8.27 -6.16
CA ASP A 226 -16.28 -7.48 -5.10
C ASP A 226 -16.79 -7.90 -3.71
N ARG A 227 -15.86 -8.23 -2.84
CA ARG A 227 -16.13 -8.64 -1.46
C ARG A 227 -16.76 -7.51 -0.61
N ALA A 228 -16.56 -6.25 -0.99
CA ALA A 228 -17.18 -5.11 -0.30
C ALA A 228 -18.69 -5.06 -0.53
N ASP A 229 -19.15 -5.52 -1.71
CA ASP A 229 -20.57 -5.58 -2.05
C ASP A 229 -21.18 -6.94 -1.71
N ARG A 230 -20.35 -7.99 -1.60
CA ARG A 230 -20.75 -9.40 -1.47
C ARG A 230 -20.02 -10.09 -0.32
N GLU A 231 -20.18 -9.56 0.89
CA GLU A 231 -19.53 -10.08 2.10
C GLU A 231 -19.87 -11.57 2.36
N ASP A 232 -21.08 -11.98 1.98
CA ASP A 232 -21.61 -13.34 2.13
C ASP A 232 -20.81 -14.42 1.37
N ILE A 233 -20.08 -14.00 0.33
CA ILE A 233 -19.25 -14.87 -0.53
C ILE A 233 -17.80 -14.40 -0.58
N ALA A 234 -17.36 -13.60 0.39
CA ALA A 234 -15.98 -13.09 0.45
C ALA A 234 -14.93 -14.19 0.60
N GLU A 235 -15.27 -15.32 1.25
CA GLU A 235 -14.44 -16.52 1.34
C GLU A 235 -15.01 -17.71 0.53
N ASP A 236 -15.82 -17.42 -0.49
CA ASP A 236 -16.25 -18.45 -1.43
C ASP A 236 -15.13 -18.75 -2.44
N HIS A 237 -14.66 -19.99 -2.46
CA HIS A 237 -13.66 -20.46 -3.42
C HIS A 237 -14.12 -20.27 -4.88
N GLY A 238 -15.42 -20.37 -5.15
CA GLY A 238 -15.97 -20.12 -6.48
C GLY A 238 -15.83 -18.66 -6.94
N ASN A 239 -15.68 -17.71 -6.00
CA ASN A 239 -15.63 -16.26 -6.24
C ASN A 239 -14.22 -15.70 -6.38
N VAL A 240 -13.20 -16.57 -6.51
CA VAL A 240 -11.82 -16.11 -6.56
C VAL A 240 -10.99 -16.83 -7.60
N VAL A 241 -10.02 -16.09 -8.15
CA VAL A 241 -8.96 -16.59 -9.01
C VAL A 241 -7.60 -16.15 -8.46
N LEU A 242 -6.57 -16.98 -8.62
CA LEU A 242 -5.22 -16.59 -8.24
C LEU A 242 -4.53 -15.88 -9.42
N LEU A 243 -4.21 -14.60 -9.27
CA LEU A 243 -3.57 -13.81 -10.31
C LEU A 243 -2.28 -13.19 -9.79
N ASN A 244 -1.40 -12.76 -10.69
CA ASN A 244 -0.36 -11.82 -10.28
C ASN A 244 -0.95 -10.40 -10.13
N ARG A 245 -0.29 -9.55 -9.35
CA ARG A 245 -0.80 -8.21 -9.00
C ARG A 245 -1.14 -7.32 -10.20
N THR A 246 -0.33 -7.34 -11.25
CA THR A 246 -0.56 -6.51 -12.44
C THR A 246 -1.86 -6.91 -13.15
N HIS A 247 -2.08 -8.22 -13.28
CA HIS A 247 -3.26 -8.74 -13.97
C HIS A 247 -4.51 -8.70 -13.10
N HIS A 248 -4.37 -8.86 -11.79
CA HIS A 248 -5.42 -8.55 -10.82
C HIS A 248 -5.91 -7.11 -10.98
N PHE A 249 -4.99 -6.14 -10.95
CA PHE A 249 -5.36 -4.73 -11.13
C PHE A 249 -6.07 -4.48 -12.46
N ALA A 250 -5.60 -5.11 -13.54
CA ALA A 250 -6.25 -5.00 -14.85
C ALA A 250 -7.65 -5.66 -14.88
N PHE A 251 -7.86 -6.74 -14.13
CA PHE A 251 -9.14 -7.45 -14.01
C PHE A 251 -10.16 -6.60 -13.23
N ASP A 252 -9.77 -6.06 -12.08
CA ASP A 252 -10.64 -5.18 -11.25
C ASP A 252 -11.09 -3.92 -12.01
N ASN A 253 -10.25 -3.42 -12.92
CA ASN A 253 -10.56 -2.27 -13.78
C ASN A 253 -11.34 -2.65 -15.05
N GLY A 254 -11.76 -3.91 -15.19
CA GLY A 254 -12.55 -4.39 -16.32
C GLY A 254 -11.83 -4.25 -17.67
N LEU A 255 -10.50 -4.37 -17.69
CA LEU A 255 -9.71 -4.33 -18.93
C LEU A 255 -9.74 -5.66 -19.68
N TRP A 256 -10.04 -6.74 -18.96
CA TRP A 256 -10.12 -8.09 -19.47
C TRP A 256 -10.93 -8.98 -18.52
N THR A 257 -11.39 -10.13 -18.99
CA THR A 257 -12.12 -11.12 -18.18
C THR A 257 -12.01 -12.54 -18.76
N PHE A 258 -12.68 -13.51 -18.13
CA PHE A 258 -12.91 -14.86 -18.63
C PHE A 258 -14.38 -15.13 -18.94
N ASP A 259 -14.68 -15.94 -19.95
CA ASP A 259 -16.01 -16.55 -20.08
C ASP A 259 -16.16 -17.84 -19.26
N LYS A 260 -17.38 -18.41 -19.24
CA LYS A 260 -17.70 -19.70 -18.60
C LYS A 260 -16.89 -20.90 -19.14
N GLY A 261 -16.26 -20.76 -20.29
CA GLY A 261 -15.34 -21.73 -20.88
C GLY A 261 -13.88 -21.53 -20.48
N GLY A 262 -13.57 -20.47 -19.73
CA GLY A 262 -12.21 -20.05 -19.39
C GLY A 262 -11.50 -19.33 -20.53
N ARG A 263 -12.23 -18.86 -21.56
CA ARG A 263 -11.64 -18.06 -22.64
C ARG A 263 -11.33 -16.66 -22.14
N ILE A 264 -10.15 -16.16 -22.44
CA ILE A 264 -9.74 -14.78 -22.19
C ILE A 264 -10.48 -13.86 -23.16
N TRP A 265 -11.02 -12.77 -22.63
CA TRP A 265 -11.62 -11.69 -23.42
C TRP A 265 -10.98 -10.38 -23.02
N ILE A 266 -10.48 -9.64 -24.01
CA ILE A 266 -9.88 -8.33 -23.81
C ILE A 266 -10.86 -7.23 -24.22
N LYS A 267 -10.87 -6.12 -23.47
CA LYS A 267 -11.62 -4.93 -23.85
C LYS A 267 -11.21 -4.49 -25.27
N PRO A 268 -12.14 -4.34 -26.25
CA PRO A 268 -11.81 -4.16 -27.67
C PRO A 268 -10.88 -2.98 -28.05
N GLU A 269 -10.75 -1.97 -27.19
CA GLU A 269 -9.92 -0.79 -27.40
C GLU A 269 -8.67 -0.76 -26.52
N TYR A 270 -8.41 -1.83 -25.76
CA TYR A 270 -7.26 -1.91 -24.90
C TYR A 270 -5.97 -2.07 -25.72
N ASN A 271 -5.09 -1.07 -25.65
CA ASN A 271 -3.80 -1.07 -26.32
C ASN A 271 -2.71 -0.62 -25.33
N PRO A 272 -2.10 -1.54 -24.58
CA PRO A 272 -1.09 -1.19 -23.60
C PRO A 272 0.19 -0.69 -24.29
N ALA A 273 0.81 0.36 -23.73
CA ALA A 273 2.15 0.79 -24.15
C ALA A 273 3.25 -0.19 -23.71
N SER A 274 2.99 -0.99 -22.66
CA SER A 274 3.91 -1.98 -22.12
C SER A 274 3.92 -3.25 -22.95
N ASP A 275 5.10 -3.65 -23.42
CA ASP A 275 5.30 -4.93 -24.11
C ASP A 275 4.90 -6.12 -23.23
N ILE A 276 5.15 -6.03 -21.92
CA ILE A 276 4.74 -7.08 -20.97
C ILE A 276 3.22 -7.27 -21.00
N MET A 277 2.43 -6.19 -20.95
CA MET A 277 0.96 -6.29 -20.99
C MET A 277 0.44 -6.69 -22.37
N ARG A 278 1.17 -6.38 -23.43
CA ARG A 278 0.85 -6.86 -24.77
C ARG A 278 1.02 -8.38 -24.83
N ASP A 279 2.19 -8.88 -24.47
CA ASP A 279 2.53 -10.31 -24.55
C ASP A 279 1.72 -11.17 -23.57
N SER A 280 1.55 -10.69 -22.33
CA SER A 280 0.94 -11.49 -21.26
C SER A 280 -0.58 -11.43 -21.19
N LEU A 281 -1.20 -10.47 -21.90
CA LEU A 281 -2.64 -10.26 -21.89
C LEU A 281 -3.23 -10.03 -23.29
N LEU A 282 -2.83 -8.98 -24.01
CA LEU A 282 -3.45 -8.61 -25.30
C LEU A 282 -3.31 -9.72 -26.35
N ASP A 283 -2.11 -10.27 -26.51
CA ASP A 283 -1.80 -11.30 -27.52
C ASP A 283 -2.47 -12.65 -27.20
N ARG A 284 -3.07 -12.78 -26.02
CA ARG A 284 -3.75 -13.99 -25.52
C ARG A 284 -5.26 -13.89 -25.60
N ASP A 285 -5.78 -12.83 -26.22
CA ASP A 285 -7.22 -12.70 -26.48
C ASP A 285 -7.77 -13.94 -27.20
N GLY A 286 -8.85 -14.49 -26.67
CA GLY A 286 -9.47 -15.69 -27.17
C GLY A 286 -8.77 -17.01 -26.79
N GLU A 287 -7.62 -17.02 -26.11
CA GLU A 287 -7.00 -18.24 -25.57
C GLU A 287 -7.88 -18.83 -24.45
N ILE A 288 -7.91 -20.15 -24.30
CA ILE A 288 -8.65 -20.85 -23.24
C ILE A 288 -7.67 -21.25 -22.15
N ILE A 289 -8.00 -20.93 -20.89
CA ILE A 289 -7.27 -21.38 -19.71
C ILE A 289 -7.97 -22.63 -19.14
N PRO A 290 -7.47 -23.85 -19.39
CA PRO A 290 -8.17 -25.08 -19.02
C PRO A 290 -8.33 -25.22 -17.50
N HIS A 291 -7.32 -24.76 -16.75
CA HIS A 291 -7.25 -24.89 -15.30
C HIS A 291 -8.23 -24.01 -14.54
N LEU A 292 -8.96 -23.09 -15.18
CA LEU A 292 -10.05 -22.37 -14.49
C LEU A 292 -11.22 -23.30 -14.14
N ARG A 293 -11.45 -24.34 -14.95
CA ARG A 293 -12.48 -25.34 -14.69
C ARG A 293 -12.06 -26.33 -13.62
N ASP A 294 -10.81 -26.80 -13.69
CA ASP A 294 -10.21 -27.61 -12.61
C ASP A 294 -10.16 -26.81 -11.31
N ALA A 295 -9.91 -25.52 -11.49
CA ALA A 295 -10.06 -24.37 -10.62
C ALA A 295 -11.40 -24.25 -9.90
N GLU A 296 -12.45 -25.01 -10.27
CA GLU A 296 -13.82 -24.91 -9.75
C GLU A 296 -14.33 -23.45 -9.61
N VAL A 297 -13.90 -22.55 -10.50
CA VAL A 297 -14.36 -21.15 -10.51
C VAL A 297 -15.83 -21.13 -10.88
N ASN A 298 -16.65 -20.40 -10.13
CA ASN A 298 -18.09 -20.43 -10.33
C ASN A 298 -18.46 -19.64 -11.61
N PRO A 299 -19.02 -20.30 -12.64
CA PRO A 299 -19.35 -19.64 -13.90
C PRO A 299 -20.44 -18.58 -13.75
N GLU A 300 -21.31 -18.67 -12.73
CA GLU A 300 -22.35 -17.67 -12.49
C GLU A 300 -21.76 -16.35 -11.96
N TYR A 301 -20.72 -16.41 -11.12
CA TYR A 301 -20.01 -15.21 -10.66
C TYR A 301 -19.27 -14.52 -11.82
N LEU A 302 -18.65 -15.31 -12.71
CA LEU A 302 -18.05 -14.78 -13.93
C LEU A 302 -19.11 -14.13 -14.83
N ASN A 303 -20.28 -14.75 -14.98
CA ASN A 303 -21.35 -14.20 -15.79
C ASN A 303 -21.91 -12.89 -15.20
N GLU A 304 -22.09 -12.83 -13.88
CA GLU A 304 -22.50 -11.62 -13.16
C GLU A 304 -21.46 -10.50 -13.32
N HIS A 305 -20.18 -10.78 -13.10
CA HIS A 305 -19.08 -9.84 -13.34
C HIS A 305 -19.09 -9.35 -14.79
N ASN A 306 -19.14 -10.26 -15.77
CA ASN A 306 -19.09 -9.92 -17.19
C ASN A 306 -20.29 -9.06 -17.62
N SER A 307 -21.47 -9.34 -17.08
CA SER A 307 -22.69 -8.55 -17.37
C SER A 307 -22.58 -7.10 -16.88
N SER A 308 -21.68 -6.81 -15.95
CA SER A 308 -21.39 -5.44 -15.49
C SER A 308 -20.44 -4.67 -16.41
N LEU A 309 -19.71 -5.37 -17.29
CA LEU A 309 -18.73 -4.76 -18.18
C LEU A 309 -19.43 -4.13 -19.39
N SER A 310 -19.20 -2.84 -19.62
CA SER A 310 -19.83 -2.07 -20.70
C SER A 310 -19.51 -2.54 -22.12
N TRP A 311 -18.47 -3.36 -22.27
CA TRP A 311 -17.98 -3.89 -23.54
C TRP A 311 -18.23 -5.39 -23.70
N TRP A 312 -18.81 -6.05 -22.69
CA TRP A 312 -19.12 -7.47 -22.80
C TRP A 312 -20.18 -7.70 -23.87
N PRO A 313 -20.00 -8.69 -24.78
CA PRO A 313 -20.99 -8.98 -25.79
C PRO A 313 -22.33 -9.32 -25.13
N VAL A 314 -23.38 -8.64 -25.54
CA VAL A 314 -24.75 -9.00 -25.15
C VAL A 314 -25.09 -10.29 -25.90
N GLU A 315 -25.37 -11.37 -25.17
CA GLU A 315 -25.97 -12.59 -25.75
C GLU A 315 -27.36 -12.30 -26.33
#